data_AF-A0AA41SLU6-F1
#
_entry.id   AF-A0AA41SLU6-F1
#
_cell.length_a   1.000
_cell.length_b   1.000
_cell.length_c   1.000
_cell.angle_alpha   90.00
_cell.angle_beta   90.00
_cell.angle_gamma   90.00
#
_symmetry.space_group_name_H-M   'P 1'
#
loop_
_entity.id
_entity.type
_entity.pdbx_description
1 polymer ?
#
loop_
_entity_poly.entity_id
_entity_poly.type
_entity_poly.pdbx_seq_one_letter_code
_entity_poly.pdbx_strand_id
1 'polypeptide(L)'
;DFNGTSPFGLDVDDNDDGLIQSLMGQCLLPHLESVEFKKFIGHPREMDVVKLFLRNATALKRLIIEDSSSSRDKKKVMQQLQNMPRGSKNCVVKFSTSSCVSYLYK
;
A
#
# COMPACT_ATOMS: atom_id res chain seq x y z
N ASP A 1 38.25 -8.60 -13.83
CA ASP A 1 37.81 -7.43 -13.04
C ASP A 1 36.34 -7.57 -12.69
N PHE A 2 36.00 -7.56 -11.40
CA PHE A 2 34.64 -7.72 -10.90
C PHE A 2 33.86 -6.43 -11.13
N ASN A 3 33.14 -6.33 -12.26
CA ASN A 3 32.15 -5.28 -12.44
C ASN A 3 30.81 -5.76 -11.86
N GLY A 4 30.59 -5.42 -10.59
CA GLY A 4 29.39 -5.77 -9.84
C GLY A 4 28.15 -5.12 -10.45
N THR A 5 27.48 -5.85 -11.34
CA THR A 5 26.06 -5.59 -11.63
C THR A 5 25.28 -6.20 -10.50
N SER A 6 24.73 -5.37 -9.61
CA SER A 6 23.77 -5.83 -8.61
C SER A 6 22.60 -6.50 -9.34
N PRO A 7 22.18 -7.72 -8.97
CA PRO A 7 21.08 -8.43 -9.65
C PRO A 7 19.71 -7.73 -9.49
N PHE A 8 19.67 -6.70 -8.64
CA PHE A 8 18.50 -5.90 -8.30
C PHE A 8 18.81 -4.44 -8.64
N GLY A 9 18.86 -4.13 -9.93
CA GLY A 9 18.83 -2.75 -10.43
C GLY A 9 17.48 -2.13 -10.14
N LEU A 10 17.32 -1.58 -8.95
CA LEU A 10 16.23 -0.67 -8.63
C LEU A 10 16.74 0.75 -8.87
N ASP A 11 16.78 1.12 -10.14
CA ASP A 11 16.79 2.52 -10.54
C ASP A 11 15.44 3.09 -10.10
N VAL A 12 15.46 3.88 -9.02
CA VAL A 12 14.30 4.60 -8.50
C VAL A 12 14.05 5.78 -9.44
N ASP A 13 13.45 5.49 -10.58
CA ASP A 13 12.89 6.49 -11.48
C ASP A 13 11.50 6.90 -10.97
N ASP A 14 11.21 8.19 -11.00
CA ASP A 14 10.01 8.88 -10.49
C ASP A 14 8.68 8.41 -11.14
N ASN A 15 8.73 7.40 -12.01
CA ASN A 15 7.61 6.77 -12.67
C ASN A 15 7.04 5.58 -11.85
N ASP A 16 6.32 5.92 -10.79
CA ASP A 16 5.58 5.03 -9.86
C ASP A 16 4.70 3.95 -10.56
N ASP A 17 4.34 4.17 -11.83
CA ASP A 17 3.53 3.26 -12.64
C ASP A 17 4.29 1.98 -13.05
N GLY A 18 5.62 2.05 -13.18
CA GLY A 18 6.47 0.92 -13.58
C GLY A 18 6.56 -0.18 -12.51
N LEU A 19 6.56 0.20 -11.23
CA LEU A 19 6.57 -0.74 -10.11
C LEU A 19 5.25 -1.50 -10.01
N ILE A 20 4.13 -0.79 -10.19
CA ILE A 20 2.80 -1.38 -10.21
C ILE A 20 2.66 -2.39 -11.37
N GLN A 21 3.12 -2.02 -12.56
CA GLN A 21 3.06 -2.89 -13.74
C GLN A 21 3.97 -4.12 -13.61
N SER A 22 5.15 -3.95 -13.02
CA SER A 22 6.06 -5.06 -12.71
C SER A 22 5.47 -6.00 -11.66
N LEU A 23 4.82 -5.46 -10.63
CA LEU A 23 4.12 -6.22 -9.60
C LEU A 23 2.90 -6.97 -10.16
N MET A 24 2.22 -6.40 -11.18
CA MET A 24 1.15 -7.05 -11.93
C MET A 24 1.67 -8.15 -12.87
N GLY A 25 2.82 -7.93 -13.52
CA GLY A 25 3.40 -8.83 -14.52
C GLY A 25 4.22 -9.98 -13.92
N GLN A 26 4.72 -9.82 -12.70
CA GLN A 26 5.45 -10.84 -11.96
C GLN A 26 4.49 -11.46 -10.93
N CYS A 27 4.56 -12.78 -10.71
CA CYS A 27 3.68 -13.60 -9.87
C CYS A 27 3.56 -13.17 -8.37
N LEU A 28 4.02 -11.99 -7.99
CA LEU A 28 4.12 -11.50 -6.63
C LEU A 28 2.75 -11.16 -6.02
N LEU A 29 1.83 -10.52 -6.75
CA LEU A 29 0.51 -10.16 -6.22
C LEU A 29 -0.29 -11.36 -5.69
N PRO A 30 -0.50 -12.46 -6.44
CA PRO A 30 -1.30 -13.56 -5.95
C PRO A 30 -0.68 -14.27 -4.72
N HIS A 31 0.63 -14.15 -4.50
CA HIS A 31 1.33 -14.73 -3.35
C HIS A 31 1.54 -13.76 -2.19
N LEU A 32 1.11 -12.50 -2.34
CA LEU A 32 1.33 -11.46 -1.36
C LEU A 32 0.44 -11.68 -0.14
N GLU A 33 1.03 -11.88 1.04
CA GLU A 33 0.27 -12.15 2.26
C GLU A 33 -0.02 -10.89 3.11
N SER A 34 0.83 -9.87 3.03
CA SER A 34 0.74 -8.67 3.88
C SER A 34 1.22 -7.43 3.15
N VAL A 35 0.48 -6.33 3.29
CA VAL A 35 0.85 -4.99 2.77
C VAL A 35 0.63 -3.95 3.85
N GLU A 36 1.54 -2.98 3.94
CA GLU A 36 1.43 -1.83 4.83
C GLU A 36 1.60 -0.53 4.04
N PHE A 37 0.60 0.33 4.10
CA PHE A 37 0.62 1.68 3.56
C PHE A 37 0.98 2.65 4.67
N LYS A 38 2.15 3.29 4.56
CA LYS A 38 2.61 4.27 5.53
C LYS A 38 2.22 5.67 5.11
N LYS A 39 1.90 6.51 6.10
CA LYS A 39 1.51 7.92 5.92
C LYS A 39 0.36 8.11 4.92
N PHE A 40 -0.61 7.21 4.90
CA PHE A 40 -1.72 7.21 3.96
C PHE A 40 -2.60 8.45 4.15
N ILE A 41 -2.77 9.25 3.10
CA ILE A 41 -3.53 10.52 3.14
C ILE A 41 -4.94 10.33 2.55
N GLY A 42 -5.15 9.28 1.75
CA GLY A 42 -6.41 9.03 1.05
C GLY A 42 -6.50 9.79 -0.26
N HIS A 43 -5.36 10.08 -0.89
CA HIS A 43 -5.32 10.63 -2.24
C HIS A 43 -5.90 9.59 -3.23
N PRO A 44 -6.62 10.01 -4.29
CA PRO A 44 -7.20 9.09 -5.28
C PRO A 44 -6.21 8.04 -5.80
N ARG A 45 -4.97 8.44 -6.07
CA ARG A 45 -3.89 7.53 -6.51
C ARG A 45 -3.58 6.45 -5.47
N GLU A 46 -3.49 6.80 -4.19
CA GLU A 46 -3.26 5.82 -3.12
C GLU A 46 -4.43 4.83 -3.02
N MET A 47 -5.66 5.33 -3.18
CA MET A 47 -6.86 4.46 -3.22
C MET A 47 -6.85 3.49 -4.40
N ASP A 48 -6.41 3.91 -5.58
CA ASP A 48 -6.31 3.03 -6.74
C ASP A 48 -5.27 1.93 -6.54
N VAL A 49 -4.14 2.26 -5.92
CA VAL A 49 -3.12 1.28 -5.53
C VAL A 49 -3.70 0.28 -4.53
N VAL A 50 -4.33 0.74 -3.44
CA VAL A 50 -4.95 -0.17 -2.46
C VAL A 50 -6.00 -1.08 -3.11
N LYS A 51 -6.82 -0.53 -4.02
CA LYS A 51 -7.81 -1.28 -4.78
C LYS A 51 -7.16 -2.37 -5.65
N LEU A 52 -6.02 -2.07 -6.26
CA LEU A 52 -5.25 -3.03 -7.05
C LEU A 52 -4.79 -4.21 -6.19
N PHE A 53 -4.22 -3.93 -5.02
CA PHE A 53 -3.80 -4.97 -4.08
C PHE A 53 -5.00 -5.79 -3.58
N LEU A 54 -6.08 -5.13 -3.15
CA LEU A 54 -7.27 -5.83 -2.66
C LEU A 54 -7.89 -6.74 -3.73
N ARG A 55 -7.90 -6.32 -5.00
CA ARG A 55 -8.48 -7.13 -6.09
C ARG A 55 -7.57 -8.27 -6.54
N ASN A 56 -6.29 -8.00 -6.70
CA ASN A 56 -5.39 -8.92 -7.41
C ASN A 56 -4.59 -9.83 -6.45
N ALA A 57 -4.44 -9.45 -5.19
CA ALA A 57 -3.75 -10.27 -4.21
C ALA A 57 -4.70 -11.30 -3.58
N THR A 58 -4.70 -12.50 -4.15
CA THR A 58 -5.57 -13.62 -3.74
C THR A 58 -5.12 -14.29 -2.44
N ALA A 59 -3.82 -14.25 -2.10
CA ALA A 59 -3.30 -14.75 -0.82
C ALA A 59 -3.24 -13.68 0.29
N LEU A 60 -3.73 -12.45 0.05
CA LEU A 60 -3.60 -11.35 0.98
C LEU A 60 -4.36 -11.64 2.28
N LYS A 61 -3.64 -11.69 3.39
CA LYS A 61 -4.20 -11.92 4.74
C LYS A 61 -4.33 -10.60 5.51
N ARG A 62 -3.41 -9.66 5.30
CA ARG A 62 -3.37 -8.40 6.06
C ARG A 62 -3.10 -7.21 5.14
N LEU A 63 -3.93 -6.19 5.28
CA LEU A 63 -3.67 -4.87 4.69
C LEU A 63 -3.70 -3.86 5.84
N ILE A 64 -2.59 -3.18 6.08
CA ILE A 64 -2.44 -2.21 7.16
C ILE A 64 -2.36 -0.82 6.52
N ILE A 65 -3.16 0.11 7.00
CA ILE A 65 -3.15 1.50 6.56
C ILE A 65 -2.79 2.34 7.77
N GLU A 66 -1.58 2.86 7.77
CA GLU A 66 -1.11 3.81 8.74
C GLU A 66 -1.48 5.21 8.28
N ASP A 67 -2.46 5.79 8.96
CA ASP A 67 -2.98 7.12 8.70
C ASP A 67 -2.02 8.16 9.31
N SER A 68 -1.59 9.12 8.48
CA SER A 68 -0.82 10.29 8.90
C SER A 68 -1.69 11.51 9.17
N SER A 69 -2.98 11.46 8.84
CA SER A 69 -3.88 12.60 8.84
C SER A 69 -4.80 12.60 10.06
N SER A 70 -5.00 13.79 10.64
CA SER A 70 -6.05 14.06 11.65
C SER A 70 -7.37 14.48 11.00
N SER A 71 -7.59 14.13 9.72
CA SER A 71 -8.68 14.70 8.92
C SER A 71 -10.04 14.04 9.20
N ARG A 72 -11.10 14.85 9.12
CA ARG A 72 -12.51 14.43 9.20
C ARG A 72 -12.90 13.43 8.10
N ASP A 73 -12.15 13.37 7.02
CA ASP A 73 -12.39 12.47 5.88
C ASP A 73 -11.95 11.01 6.11
N LYS A 74 -11.24 10.74 7.21
CA LYS A 74 -10.79 9.41 7.62
C LYS A 74 -11.90 8.36 7.60
N LYS A 75 -13.07 8.70 8.17
CA LYS A 75 -14.20 7.77 8.26
C LYS A 75 -14.72 7.39 6.87
N LYS A 76 -14.75 8.35 5.94
CA LYS A 76 -15.19 8.14 4.55
C LYS A 76 -14.21 7.24 3.80
N VAL A 77 -12.91 7.50 3.93
CA VAL A 77 -11.83 6.69 3.35
C VAL A 77 -11.89 5.25 3.88
N MET A 78 -12.01 5.07 5.20
CA MET A 78 -12.16 3.75 5.83
C MET A 78 -13.38 2.98 5.30
N GLN A 79 -14.54 3.65 5.20
CA GLN A 79 -15.74 3.04 4.66
C GLN A 79 -15.58 2.63 3.19
N GLN A 80 -14.95 3.48 2.37
CA GLN A 80 -14.68 3.15 0.97
C GLN A 80 -13.81 1.90 0.86
N LEU A 81 -12.74 1.82 1.64
CA LEU A 81 -11.83 0.68 1.67
C LEU A 81 -12.49 -0.61 2.17
N GLN A 82 -13.38 -0.51 3.16
CA GLN A 82 -14.14 -1.66 3.66
C GLN A 82 -15.09 -2.23 2.61
N ASN A 83 -15.68 -1.36 1.78
CA ASN A 83 -16.62 -1.73 0.73
C ASN A 83 -15.96 -2.24 -0.57
N MET A 84 -14.63 -2.23 -0.67
CA MET A 84 -13.96 -2.71 -1.86
C MET A 84 -14.01 -4.24 -1.97
N PRO A 85 -14.21 -4.78 -3.20
CA PRO A 85 -14.17 -6.22 -3.42
C PRO A 85 -12.75 -6.75 -3.17
N ARG A 86 -12.66 -7.86 -2.45
CA ARG A 86 -11.40 -8.50 -2.08
C ARG A 86 -11.23 -9.81 -2.86
N GLY A 87 -10.08 -9.98 -3.50
CA GLY A 87 -9.69 -11.26 -4.12
C GLY A 87 -9.46 -12.34 -3.07
N SER A 88 -8.94 -11.97 -1.90
CA SER A 88 -8.80 -12.86 -0.74
C SER A 88 -9.97 -12.71 0.23
N LYS A 89 -10.63 -13.83 0.55
CA LYS A 89 -11.68 -13.91 1.58
C LYS A 89 -11.13 -13.70 3.00
N ASN A 90 -9.84 -13.95 3.20
CA ASN A 90 -9.17 -13.89 4.50
C ASN A 90 -8.48 -12.55 4.77
N CYS A 91 -8.53 -11.61 3.81
CA CYS A 91 -7.88 -10.31 3.96
C CYS A 91 -8.56 -9.47 5.05
N VAL A 92 -7.82 -9.11 6.10
CA VAL A 92 -8.24 -8.17 7.13
C VAL A 92 -7.58 -6.82 6.88
N VAL A 93 -8.40 -5.78 6.70
CA VAL A 93 -7.94 -4.38 6.60
C VAL A 93 -7.87 -3.80 8.02
N LYS A 94 -6.68 -3.41 8.45
CA LYS A 94 -6.41 -2.77 9.73
C LYS A 94 -5.99 -1.32 9.51
N PHE A 95 -6.42 -0.45 10.41
CA PHE A 95 -6.02 0.94 10.41
C PHE A 95 -5.16 1.21 11.64
N SER A 96 -3.95 1.72 11.41
CA SER A 96 -3.06 2.19 12.46
C SER A 96 -3.04 3.70 12.43
N THR A 97 -2.96 4.33 13.60
CA THR A 97 -2.65 5.76 13.69
C THR A 97 -1.18 5.89 13.93
N SER A 98 -0.47 6.58 13.05
CA SER A 98 0.82 7.12 13.43
C SER A 98 0.54 8.16 14.51
N SER A 99 0.97 7.93 15.75
CA SER A 99 1.05 8.99 16.73
C SER A 99 2.00 10.02 16.15
N CYS A 100 1.48 11.06 15.51
CA CYS A 100 2.23 12.30 15.32
C CYS A 100 2.55 12.75 16.75
N VAL A 101 3.68 12.27 17.29
CA VAL A 101 4.32 12.90 18.42
C VAL A 101 4.65 14.26 17.87
N SER A 102 3.77 15.20 18.19
CA SER A 102 4.01 16.60 18.05
C SER A 102 5.26 16.88 18.85
N TYR A 103 6.43 16.75 18.22
CA TYR A 103 7.59 17.55 18.58
C TYR A 103 7.15 18.99 18.29
N LEU A 104 6.37 19.52 19.23
CA LEU A 104 6.11 20.92 19.40
C LEU A 104 7.50 21.53 19.55
N TYR A 105 7.99 22.13 18.46
CA TYR A 105 9.05 23.11 18.55
C TYR A 105 8.60 24.13 19.60
N LYS A 106 9.30 24.14 20.72
CA LYS A 106 9.21 25.16 21.76
C LYS A 106 10.33 26.17 21.53
#